data_AF-A0A524B886-F1
#
_entry.id   AF-A0A524B886-F1
#
_cell.length_a   1.000
_cell.length_b   1.000
_cell.length_c   1.000
_cell.angle_alpha   90.00
_cell.angle_beta   90.00
_cell.angle_gamma   90.00
#
_symmetry.space_group_name_H-M   'P 1'
#
loop_
_entity.id
_entity.type
_entity.pdbx_description
1 polymer ?
#
loop_
_entity_poly.entity_id
_entity_poly.type
_entity_poly.pdbx_seq_one_letter_code
_entity_poly.pdbx_strand_id
1 'polypeptide(L)'
;MTPHGRGPILLSRYLALAWLALLVYGSLHPFTGWRDTGLTPLAFLEGGWPRYWTAFDLLINVALYLPLGFFTTLAMCRLPGSYTGAILATLIAAGVSFGLETLQTWLPARVPSNLDLACNSLGGLVGVIAGQLTGPRLINRLIALEHRLIAPVPHAELGMTLLGLWLLIQFSPETLLFGSGDLRYLLGFSGAVPFAAESFVMIEASIVAFNAVAVGLIVRHLCARLSVAYLVVPLFLLLCLAINTLAAAILVGPGEAFAWLTPGARLGLPVGGLVLLVALALPATPRLMLIALALMATTVLVNLAPPNPYSAAALAAWRQGHFLNFNGLTRLAGTLWPFLTLPYLLVSTRRH
;
A
#
# COMPACT_ATOMS: atom_id res chain seq x y z
N MET A 1 -3.70 34.50 2.15
CA MET A 1 -4.52 33.40 2.70
C MET A 1 -3.62 32.20 2.88
N THR A 2 -3.43 31.72 4.11
CA THR A 2 -2.43 30.69 4.42
C THR A 2 -2.77 29.34 3.78
N PRO A 3 -1.78 28.55 3.32
CA PRO A 3 -1.99 27.23 2.70
C PRO A 3 -2.55 26.15 3.66
N HIS A 4 -2.82 26.52 4.92
CA HIS A 4 -2.97 25.65 6.10
C HIS A 4 -4.30 24.87 6.23
N GLY A 5 -5.08 24.76 5.16
CA GLY A 5 -6.31 23.97 5.15
C GLY A 5 -6.50 23.10 3.92
N ARG A 6 -5.52 23.03 3.01
CA ARG A 6 -5.61 22.18 1.81
C ARG A 6 -5.01 20.79 2.04
N GLY A 7 -4.07 20.64 2.97
CA GLY A 7 -3.34 19.39 3.24
C GLY A 7 -4.23 18.16 3.39
N PRO A 8 -5.18 18.12 4.35
CA PRO A 8 -5.98 16.91 4.59
C PRO A 8 -6.93 16.56 3.44
N ILE A 9 -7.37 17.56 2.67
CA ILE A 9 -8.22 17.34 1.49
C ILE A 9 -7.37 16.80 0.32
N LEU A 10 -6.17 17.33 0.13
CA LEU A 10 -5.22 16.79 -0.86
C LEU A 10 -4.79 15.37 -0.50
N LEU A 11 -4.52 15.10 0.78
CA LEU A 11 -4.27 13.75 1.28
C LEU A 11 -5.45 12.83 0.97
N SER A 12 -6.68 13.25 1.25
CA SER A 12 -7.88 12.46 0.93
C SER A 12 -8.00 12.18 -0.57
N ARG A 13 -7.64 13.14 -1.43
CA ARG A 13 -7.60 12.94 -2.89
C ARG A 13 -6.54 11.92 -3.30
N TYR A 14 -5.33 12.03 -2.77
CA TYR A 14 -4.25 11.09 -3.08
C TYR A 14 -4.55 9.68 -2.56
N LEU A 15 -5.12 9.54 -1.37
CA LEU A 15 -5.60 8.26 -0.85
C LEU A 15 -6.74 7.69 -1.68
N ALA A 16 -7.70 8.51 -2.12
CA ALA A 16 -8.78 8.06 -3.01
C ALA A 16 -8.24 7.54 -4.35
N LEU A 17 -7.31 8.27 -4.97
CA LEU A 17 -6.70 7.88 -6.24
C LEU A 17 -5.81 6.64 -6.11
N ALA A 18 -4.99 6.58 -5.05
CA ALA A 18 -4.17 5.40 -4.76
C ALA A 18 -5.06 4.18 -4.52
N TRP A 19 -6.10 4.30 -3.70
CA TRP A 19 -7.03 3.20 -3.44
C TRP A 19 -7.82 2.78 -4.68
N LEU A 20 -8.23 3.72 -5.53
CA LEU A 20 -8.86 3.43 -6.81
C LEU A 20 -7.91 2.61 -7.72
N ALA A 21 -6.64 3.01 -7.83
CA ALA A 21 -5.66 2.29 -8.61
C ALA A 21 -5.45 0.85 -8.08
N LEU A 22 -5.44 0.69 -6.75
CA LEU A 22 -5.36 -0.61 -6.10
C LEU A 22 -6.59 -1.48 -6.40
N LEU A 23 -7.81 -0.93 -6.35
CA LEU A 23 -9.04 -1.65 -6.71
C LEU A 23 -9.02 -2.10 -8.17
N VAL A 24 -8.70 -1.19 -9.10
CA VAL A 24 -8.61 -1.51 -10.53
C VAL A 24 -7.58 -2.62 -10.77
N TYR A 25 -6.41 -2.51 -10.16
CA TYR A 25 -5.37 -3.53 -10.30
C TYR A 25 -5.81 -4.88 -9.73
N GLY A 26 -6.34 -4.90 -8.50
CA GLY A 26 -6.79 -6.12 -7.84
C GLY A 26 -7.88 -6.85 -8.63
N SER A 27 -8.84 -6.10 -9.19
CA SER A 27 -9.97 -6.67 -9.95
C SER A 27 -9.55 -7.24 -11.31
N LEU A 28 -8.57 -6.64 -11.97
CA LEU A 28 -8.14 -7.01 -13.33
C LEU A 28 -6.87 -7.89 -13.37
N HIS A 29 -6.17 -8.06 -12.25
CA HIS A 29 -5.07 -9.01 -12.11
C HIS A 29 -5.56 -10.44 -12.44
N PRO A 30 -4.80 -11.26 -13.22
CA PRO A 30 -3.40 -11.10 -13.61
C PRO A 30 -3.14 -10.38 -14.94
N PHE A 31 -4.10 -9.66 -15.53
CA PHE A 31 -3.94 -8.97 -16.82
C PHE A 31 -3.53 -9.87 -18.00
N THR A 32 -3.82 -11.17 -17.93
CA THR A 32 -3.46 -12.17 -18.93
C THR A 32 -4.65 -13.08 -19.25
N GLY A 33 -4.61 -13.72 -20.43
CA GLY A 33 -5.66 -14.65 -20.85
C GLY A 33 -7.00 -13.99 -21.24
N TRP A 34 -6.99 -12.69 -21.56
CA TRP A 34 -8.18 -11.98 -22.02
C TRP A 34 -8.68 -12.60 -23.33
N ARG A 35 -9.97 -12.93 -23.38
CA ARG A 35 -10.60 -13.51 -24.58
C ARG A 35 -12.05 -13.11 -24.65
N ASP A 36 -12.57 -13.07 -25.87
CA ASP A 36 -14.00 -12.97 -26.10
C ASP A 36 -14.69 -14.27 -25.66
N THR A 37 -15.67 -14.14 -24.77
CA THR A 37 -16.47 -15.24 -24.24
C THR A 37 -17.78 -15.42 -25.00
N GLY A 38 -18.10 -14.51 -25.95
CA GLY A 38 -19.36 -14.50 -26.69
C GLY A 38 -20.56 -14.00 -25.86
N LEU A 39 -20.32 -13.59 -24.60
CA LEU A 39 -21.32 -12.99 -23.72
C LEU A 39 -21.37 -11.48 -23.94
N THR A 40 -22.56 -10.89 -23.78
CA THR A 40 -22.66 -9.44 -23.77
C THR A 40 -21.97 -8.90 -22.50
N PRO A 41 -21.30 -7.73 -22.56
CA PRO A 41 -20.58 -7.18 -21.40
C PRO A 41 -21.48 -6.87 -20.18
N LEU A 42 -22.80 -6.83 -20.39
CA LEU A 42 -23.81 -6.53 -19.39
C LEU A 42 -24.61 -7.77 -18.96
N ALA A 43 -24.30 -8.95 -19.48
CA ALA A 43 -25.04 -10.19 -19.21
C ALA A 43 -25.16 -10.51 -17.70
N PHE A 44 -24.18 -10.09 -16.91
CA PHE A 44 -24.15 -10.31 -15.46
C PHE A 44 -25.26 -9.57 -14.71
N LEU A 45 -25.81 -8.48 -15.25
CA LEU A 45 -26.91 -7.72 -14.63
C LEU A 45 -28.19 -8.55 -14.58
N GLU A 46 -28.44 -9.31 -15.63
CA GLU A 46 -29.61 -10.19 -15.80
C GLU A 46 -29.37 -11.58 -15.18
N GLY A 47 -28.15 -11.84 -14.71
CA GLY A 47 -27.79 -13.09 -14.05
C GLY A 47 -28.60 -13.32 -12.78
N GLY A 48 -29.01 -14.57 -12.54
CA GLY A 48 -29.62 -14.98 -11.28
C GLY A 48 -28.62 -14.93 -10.11
N TRP A 49 -29.10 -15.26 -8.92
CA TRP A 49 -28.24 -15.32 -7.72
C TRP A 49 -27.04 -16.27 -7.94
N PRO A 50 -25.80 -15.85 -7.67
CA PRO A 50 -24.62 -16.68 -7.90
C PRO A 50 -24.69 -18.01 -7.16
N ARG A 51 -24.27 -19.09 -7.81
CA ARG A 51 -24.31 -20.44 -7.22
C ARG A 51 -23.21 -20.67 -6.18
N TYR A 52 -22.08 -19.98 -6.33
CA TYR A 52 -20.92 -20.11 -5.45
C TYR A 52 -20.63 -18.74 -4.83
N TRP A 53 -21.03 -18.56 -3.57
CA TRP A 53 -20.76 -17.36 -2.79
C TRP A 53 -20.53 -17.73 -1.33
N THR A 54 -19.70 -16.97 -0.64
CA THR A 54 -19.57 -17.05 0.81
C THR A 54 -19.87 -15.70 1.44
N ALA A 55 -20.34 -15.67 2.68
CA ALA A 55 -20.53 -14.42 3.41
C ALA A 55 -19.22 -13.62 3.55
N PHE A 56 -18.08 -14.32 3.58
CA PHE A 56 -16.76 -13.71 3.61
C PHE A 56 -16.46 -12.91 2.33
N ASP A 57 -16.79 -13.45 1.15
CA ASP A 57 -16.58 -12.75 -0.13
C ASP A 57 -17.40 -11.45 -0.18
N LEU A 58 -18.67 -11.51 0.24
CA LEU A 58 -19.54 -10.34 0.30
C LEU A 58 -19.01 -9.27 1.26
N LEU A 59 -18.56 -9.68 2.45
CA LEU A 59 -17.98 -8.77 3.44
C LEU A 59 -16.69 -8.13 2.94
N ILE A 60 -15.84 -8.88 2.23
CA ILE A 60 -14.62 -8.34 1.62
C ILE A 60 -14.96 -7.31 0.54
N ASN A 61 -15.92 -7.59 -0.34
CA ASN A 61 -16.34 -6.66 -1.39
C ASN A 61 -16.83 -5.33 -0.81
N VAL A 62 -17.66 -5.38 0.24
CA VAL A 62 -18.07 -4.20 1.01
C VAL A 62 -16.86 -3.48 1.62
N ALA A 63 -15.98 -4.23 2.30
CA ALA A 63 -14.81 -3.67 2.99
C ALA A 63 -13.79 -3.02 2.03
N LEU A 64 -13.61 -3.56 0.82
CA LEU A 64 -12.69 -3.05 -0.19
C LEU A 64 -13.17 -1.74 -0.81
N TYR A 65 -14.48 -1.57 -1.01
CA TYR A 65 -15.04 -0.34 -1.59
C TYR A 65 -15.32 0.77 -0.57
N LEU A 66 -15.42 0.44 0.72
CA LEU A 66 -15.63 1.41 1.80
C LEU A 66 -14.59 2.54 1.81
N PRO A 67 -13.27 2.28 1.75
CA PRO A 67 -12.27 3.34 1.72
C PRO A 67 -12.41 4.26 0.50
N LEU A 68 -12.80 3.73 -0.66
CA LEU A 68 -13.01 4.53 -1.86
C LEU A 68 -14.11 5.58 -1.62
N GLY A 69 -15.28 5.16 -1.14
CA GLY A 69 -16.40 6.06 -0.83
C GLY A 69 -16.07 7.07 0.28
N PHE A 70 -15.34 6.62 1.31
CA PHE A 70 -14.90 7.47 2.41
C PHE A 70 -13.95 8.58 1.94
N PHE A 71 -12.85 8.23 1.27
CA PHE A 71 -11.85 9.20 0.83
C PHE A 71 -12.37 10.13 -0.25
N THR A 72 -13.19 9.65 -1.19
CA THR A 72 -13.82 10.51 -2.22
C THR A 72 -14.78 11.53 -1.60
N THR A 73 -15.55 11.12 -0.58
CA THR A 73 -16.42 12.05 0.18
C THR A 73 -15.60 13.18 0.83
N LEU A 74 -14.51 12.84 1.51
CA LEU A 74 -13.62 13.83 2.12
C LEU A 74 -12.91 14.71 1.08
N ALA A 75 -12.50 14.14 -0.06
CA ALA A 75 -11.88 14.85 -1.17
C ALA A 75 -12.80 15.89 -1.83
N MET A 76 -14.12 15.66 -1.74
CA MET A 76 -15.19 16.47 -2.33
C MET A 76 -15.95 17.31 -1.29
N CYS A 77 -15.49 17.37 -0.04
CA CYS A 77 -16.19 18.05 1.06
C CYS A 77 -16.39 19.57 0.87
N ARG A 78 -15.78 20.16 -0.17
CA ARG A 78 -15.89 21.59 -0.54
C ARG A 78 -16.82 21.86 -1.73
N LEU A 79 -17.44 20.84 -2.31
CA LEU A 79 -18.42 21.04 -3.37
C LEU A 79 -19.67 21.74 -2.80
N PRO A 80 -20.36 22.58 -3.60
CA PRO A 80 -21.60 23.22 -3.17
C PRO A 80 -22.70 22.19 -2.92
N GLY A 81 -23.49 22.39 -1.86
CA GLY A 81 -24.59 21.50 -1.45
C GLY A 81 -24.16 20.42 -0.46
N SER A 82 -25.00 20.16 0.56
CA SER A 82 -24.70 19.26 1.68
C SER A 82 -24.53 17.79 1.28
N TYR A 83 -25.13 17.39 0.16
CA TYR A 83 -25.15 15.99 -0.31
C TYR A 83 -24.45 15.78 -1.65
N THR A 84 -24.05 16.84 -2.36
CA THR A 84 -23.47 16.74 -3.71
C THR A 84 -22.22 15.85 -3.72
N GLY A 85 -21.28 16.09 -2.80
CA GLY A 85 -20.07 15.26 -2.68
C GLY A 85 -20.37 13.80 -2.35
N ALA A 86 -21.37 13.55 -1.50
CA ALA A 86 -21.79 12.19 -1.13
C ALA A 86 -22.46 11.43 -2.29
N ILE A 87 -23.32 12.10 -3.05
CA ILE A 87 -23.98 11.54 -4.24
C ILE A 87 -22.91 11.19 -5.28
N LEU A 88 -22.01 12.13 -5.59
CA LEU A 88 -20.94 11.88 -6.55
C LEU A 88 -20.00 10.76 -6.10
N ALA A 89 -19.60 10.72 -4.83
CA ALA A 89 -18.77 9.66 -4.29
C ALA A 89 -19.45 8.28 -4.38
N THR A 90 -20.76 8.20 -4.12
CA THR A 90 -21.54 6.97 -4.28
C THR A 90 -21.60 6.53 -5.75
N LEU A 91 -21.90 7.47 -6.66
CA LEU A 91 -21.94 7.20 -8.09
C LEU A 91 -20.59 6.78 -8.66
N ILE A 92 -19.49 7.36 -8.17
CA ILE A 92 -18.13 6.97 -8.56
C ILE A 92 -17.83 5.55 -8.08
N ALA A 93 -18.11 5.22 -6.82
CA ALA A 93 -17.86 3.88 -6.30
C ALA A 93 -18.68 2.81 -7.06
N ALA A 94 -19.97 3.06 -7.28
CA ALA A 94 -20.84 2.16 -8.04
C ALA A 94 -20.41 2.07 -9.51
N GLY A 95 -20.07 3.20 -10.15
CA GLY A 95 -19.60 3.25 -11.53
C GLY A 95 -18.27 2.54 -11.75
N VAL A 96 -17.34 2.63 -10.79
CA VAL A 96 -16.08 1.88 -10.80
C VAL A 96 -16.36 0.38 -10.68
N SER A 97 -17.23 -0.04 -9.76
CA SER A 97 -17.62 -1.46 -9.67
C SER A 97 -18.25 -1.93 -10.97
N PHE A 98 -19.22 -1.20 -11.51
CA PHE A 98 -19.89 -1.53 -12.75
C PHE A 98 -18.92 -1.68 -13.92
N GLY A 99 -17.99 -0.72 -14.07
CA GLY A 99 -16.96 -0.77 -15.11
C GLY A 99 -16.03 -1.98 -14.95
N LEU A 100 -15.63 -2.31 -13.72
CA LEU A 100 -14.76 -3.47 -13.46
C LEU A 100 -15.48 -4.80 -13.72
N GLU A 101 -16.72 -4.98 -13.26
CA GLU A 101 -17.55 -6.16 -13.56
C GLU A 101 -17.75 -6.33 -15.07
N THR A 102 -18.02 -5.22 -15.78
CA THR A 102 -18.15 -5.22 -17.24
C THR A 102 -16.87 -5.71 -17.91
N LEU A 103 -15.71 -5.16 -17.53
CA LEU A 103 -14.40 -5.56 -18.06
C LEU A 103 -14.04 -7.01 -17.75
N GLN A 104 -14.46 -7.52 -16.60
CA GLN A 104 -14.20 -8.90 -16.19
C GLN A 104 -14.92 -9.93 -17.07
N THR A 105 -15.90 -9.54 -17.89
CA THR A 105 -16.53 -10.43 -18.90
C THR A 105 -15.51 -11.02 -19.88
N TRP A 106 -14.44 -10.29 -20.17
CA TRP A 106 -13.34 -10.74 -21.04
C TRP A 106 -12.21 -11.44 -20.29
N LEU A 107 -12.30 -11.57 -18.97
CA LEU A 107 -11.25 -12.16 -18.13
C LEU A 107 -11.71 -13.52 -17.59
N PRO A 108 -11.27 -14.65 -18.17
CA PRO A 108 -11.80 -15.99 -17.82
C PRO A 108 -11.53 -16.43 -16.39
N ALA A 109 -10.55 -15.81 -15.73
CA ALA A 109 -10.25 -16.05 -14.33
C ALA A 109 -11.26 -15.39 -13.37
N ARG A 110 -12.24 -14.64 -13.90
CA ARG A 110 -13.26 -13.93 -13.15
C ARG A 110 -14.65 -14.33 -13.61
N VAL A 111 -15.59 -14.22 -12.70
CA VAL A 111 -17.02 -14.39 -12.97
C VAL A 111 -17.70 -13.09 -12.55
N PRO A 112 -18.05 -12.22 -13.50
CA PRO A 112 -18.79 -10.99 -13.19
C PRO A 112 -20.12 -11.31 -12.51
N SER A 113 -20.54 -10.48 -11.56
CA SER A 113 -21.75 -10.71 -10.77
C SER A 113 -22.50 -9.44 -10.39
N ASN A 114 -23.83 -9.49 -10.47
CA ASN A 114 -24.69 -8.45 -9.91
C ASN A 114 -24.61 -8.37 -8.37
N LEU A 115 -24.31 -9.47 -7.71
CA LEU A 115 -24.14 -9.52 -6.25
C LEU A 115 -22.86 -8.79 -5.83
N ASP A 116 -21.78 -8.96 -6.58
CA ASP A 116 -20.52 -8.23 -6.36
C ASP A 116 -20.71 -6.74 -6.63
N LEU A 117 -21.37 -6.37 -7.74
CA LEU A 117 -21.76 -4.98 -8.01
C LEU A 117 -22.56 -4.37 -6.85
N ALA A 118 -23.53 -5.10 -6.30
CA ALA A 118 -24.33 -4.63 -5.17
C ALA A 118 -23.49 -4.47 -3.89
N CYS A 119 -22.64 -5.45 -3.56
CA CYS A 119 -21.79 -5.41 -2.37
C CYS A 119 -20.73 -4.30 -2.46
N ASN A 120 -20.09 -4.13 -3.60
CA ASN A 120 -19.11 -3.07 -3.86
C ASN A 120 -19.78 -1.69 -3.76
N SER A 121 -20.96 -1.52 -4.37
CA SER A 121 -21.74 -0.28 -4.29
C SER A 121 -22.17 0.03 -2.86
N LEU A 122 -22.61 -0.99 -2.11
CA LEU A 122 -22.95 -0.87 -0.69
C LEU A 122 -21.74 -0.47 0.14
N GLY A 123 -20.58 -1.08 -0.10
CA GLY A 123 -19.31 -0.68 0.51
C GLY A 123 -19.02 0.80 0.29
N GLY A 124 -19.09 1.25 -0.96
CA GLY A 124 -18.95 2.65 -1.32
C GLY A 124 -19.92 3.56 -0.56
N LEU A 125 -21.20 3.20 -0.50
CA LEU A 125 -22.21 3.95 0.24
C LEU A 125 -21.94 4.00 1.75
N VAL A 126 -21.56 2.88 2.37
CA VAL A 126 -21.17 2.83 3.79
C VAL A 126 -19.98 3.76 4.05
N GLY A 127 -18.99 3.74 3.15
CA GLY A 127 -17.84 4.65 3.19
C GLY A 127 -18.26 6.12 3.11
N VAL A 128 -19.19 6.44 2.21
CA VAL A 128 -19.76 7.80 2.06
C VAL A 128 -20.48 8.24 3.33
N ILE A 129 -21.33 7.38 3.90
CA ILE A 129 -22.04 7.66 5.15
C ILE A 129 -21.04 7.93 6.27
N ALA A 130 -20.04 7.06 6.44
CA ALA A 130 -18.98 7.25 7.43
C ALA A 130 -18.23 8.58 7.19
N GLY A 131 -17.92 8.91 5.93
CA GLY A 131 -17.27 10.15 5.53
C GLY A 131 -18.09 11.39 5.85
N GLN A 132 -19.40 11.36 5.63
CA GLN A 132 -20.31 12.47 5.96
C GLN A 132 -20.44 12.66 7.48
N LEU A 133 -20.63 11.57 8.23
CA LEU A 133 -20.81 11.63 9.68
C LEU A 133 -19.55 12.09 10.42
N THR A 134 -18.38 11.67 9.95
CA THR A 134 -17.10 11.90 10.64
C THR A 134 -16.28 13.03 10.02
N GLY A 135 -16.48 13.34 8.74
CA GLY A 135 -15.59 14.15 7.92
C GLY A 135 -15.26 15.53 8.48
N PRO A 136 -16.24 16.38 8.83
CA PRO A 136 -15.94 17.71 9.38
C PRO A 136 -15.10 17.65 10.67
N ARG A 137 -15.43 16.72 11.57
CA ARG A 137 -14.70 16.54 12.84
C ARG A 137 -13.30 15.97 12.59
N LEU A 138 -13.21 14.98 11.71
CA LEU A 138 -11.95 14.33 11.38
C LEU A 138 -11.00 15.30 10.68
N ILE A 139 -11.45 16.03 9.66
CA ILE A 139 -10.64 17.03 8.96
C ILE A 139 -10.11 18.06 9.95
N ASN A 140 -10.95 18.61 10.84
CA ASN A 140 -10.50 19.59 11.84
C ASN A 140 -9.46 19.00 12.80
N ARG A 141 -9.63 17.75 13.24
CA ARG A 141 -8.64 17.05 14.06
C ARG A 141 -7.34 16.78 13.31
N LEU A 142 -7.42 16.36 12.04
CA LEU A 142 -6.26 16.11 11.19
C LEU A 142 -5.48 17.39 10.92
N ILE A 143 -6.17 18.51 10.64
CA ILE A 143 -5.54 19.84 10.53
C ILE A 143 -4.80 20.15 11.84
N ALA A 144 -5.45 20.02 13.00
CA ALA A 144 -4.82 20.31 14.28
C ALA A 144 -3.60 19.40 14.58
N LEU A 145 -3.68 18.13 14.20
CA LEU A 145 -2.60 17.15 14.35
C LEU A 145 -1.44 17.44 13.40
N GLU A 146 -1.74 17.77 12.15
CA GLU A 146 -0.77 18.18 11.12
C GLU A 146 0.05 19.37 11.62
N HIS A 147 -0.60 20.41 12.14
CA HIS A 147 0.11 21.58 12.69
C HIS A 147 1.04 21.24 13.87
N ARG A 148 0.74 20.19 14.63
CA ARG A 148 1.54 19.78 15.81
C ARG A 148 2.66 18.82 15.47
N LEU A 149 2.39 17.85 14.60
CA LEU A 149 3.26 16.70 14.36
C LEU A 149 3.97 16.74 13.02
N ILE A 150 3.38 17.35 12.00
CA ILE A 150 3.90 17.33 10.62
C ILE A 150 4.74 18.59 10.38
N ALA A 151 5.95 18.40 9.87
CA ALA A 151 6.80 19.50 9.44
C ALA A 151 6.17 20.20 8.22
N PRO A 152 6.39 21.52 8.04
CA PRO A 152 5.90 22.27 6.87
C PRO A 152 6.70 21.91 5.61
N VAL A 153 6.59 20.66 5.19
CA VAL A 153 7.25 20.07 4.02
C VAL A 153 6.34 20.25 2.80
N PRO A 154 6.87 20.76 1.67
CA PRO A 154 6.15 20.75 0.41
C PRO A 154 5.64 19.35 0.07
N HIS A 155 4.34 19.25 -0.22
CA HIS A 155 3.69 17.98 -0.57
C HIS A 155 3.78 16.89 0.51
N ALA A 156 3.73 17.25 1.79
CA ALA A 156 3.73 16.28 2.90
C ALA A 156 2.68 15.17 2.74
N GLU A 157 1.55 15.48 2.12
CA GLU A 157 0.47 14.54 1.80
C GLU A 157 0.88 13.41 0.84
N LEU A 158 1.80 13.66 -0.09
CA LEU A 158 2.37 12.62 -0.97
C LEU A 158 3.25 11.67 -0.15
N GLY A 159 4.09 12.22 0.74
CA GLY A 159 4.90 11.43 1.65
C GLY A 159 4.05 10.54 2.56
N MET A 160 2.96 11.07 3.11
CA MET A 160 2.00 10.29 3.91
C MET A 160 1.32 9.20 3.09
N THR A 161 0.95 9.49 1.83
CA THR A 161 0.36 8.49 0.92
C THR A 161 1.35 7.37 0.61
N LEU A 162 2.61 7.70 0.36
CA LEU A 162 3.69 6.72 0.15
C LEU A 162 3.92 5.86 1.40
N LEU A 163 3.91 6.43 2.61
CA LEU A 163 4.00 5.64 3.84
C LEU A 163 2.77 4.73 4.04
N GLY A 164 1.58 5.17 3.61
CA GLY A 164 0.40 4.31 3.56
C GLY A 164 0.57 3.11 2.62
N LEU A 165 1.10 3.35 1.41
CA LEU A 165 1.48 2.28 0.48
C LEU A 165 2.57 1.37 1.04
N TRP A 166 3.51 1.91 1.82
CA TRP A 166 4.52 1.12 2.51
C TRP A 166 3.91 0.12 3.50
N LEU A 167 2.93 0.56 4.30
CA LEU A 167 2.21 -0.32 5.23
C LEU A 167 1.46 -1.44 4.49
N LEU A 168 0.89 -1.14 3.32
CA LEU A 168 0.23 -2.13 2.46
C LEU A 168 1.21 -3.22 1.98
N ILE A 169 2.45 -2.85 1.64
CA ILE A 169 3.49 -3.80 1.21
C ILE A 169 3.80 -4.83 2.31
N GLN A 170 3.67 -4.45 3.59
CA GLN A 170 3.97 -5.35 4.71
C GLN A 170 3.02 -6.53 4.83
N PHE A 171 1.86 -6.49 4.17
CA PHE A 171 0.94 -7.62 4.10
C PHE A 171 1.42 -8.74 3.16
N SER A 172 2.49 -8.53 2.40
CA SER A 172 3.10 -9.58 1.58
C SER A 172 4.09 -10.40 2.42
N PRO A 173 3.82 -11.69 2.70
CA PRO A 173 4.77 -12.55 3.40
C PRO A 173 5.88 -13.08 2.48
N GLU A 174 5.81 -12.81 1.17
CA GLU A 174 6.73 -13.36 0.17
C GLU A 174 7.98 -12.50 -0.04
N THR A 175 7.88 -11.22 0.28
CA THR A 175 9.02 -10.31 0.23
C THR A 175 9.94 -10.60 1.42
N LEU A 176 11.24 -10.43 1.20
CA LEU A 176 12.18 -10.27 2.32
C LEU A 176 11.62 -9.20 3.26
N LEU A 177 11.91 -9.27 4.56
CA LEU A 177 11.46 -8.24 5.49
C LEU A 177 11.89 -6.85 4.99
N PHE A 178 10.93 -5.93 4.83
CA PHE A 178 11.13 -4.61 4.21
C PHE A 178 11.69 -4.63 2.76
N GLY A 179 11.67 -5.76 2.07
CA GLY A 179 12.09 -5.87 0.68
C GLY A 179 11.16 -5.09 -0.24
N SER A 180 11.71 -4.10 -0.95
CA SER A 180 11.01 -3.30 -1.95
C SER A 180 11.90 -3.06 -3.17
N GLY A 181 11.30 -2.72 -4.31
CA GLY A 181 12.03 -2.46 -5.56
C GLY A 181 12.41 -3.72 -6.35
N ASP A 182 11.77 -4.86 -6.11
CA ASP A 182 12.00 -6.07 -6.90
C ASP A 182 11.46 -5.92 -8.32
N LEU A 183 12.35 -5.79 -9.30
CA LEU A 183 12.05 -5.64 -10.73
C LEU A 183 12.09 -6.97 -11.47
N ARG A 184 12.56 -8.06 -10.84
CA ARG A 184 12.79 -9.36 -11.49
C ARG A 184 11.54 -9.90 -12.17
N TYR A 185 10.40 -9.76 -11.50
CA TYR A 185 9.10 -10.19 -12.04
C TYR A 185 8.65 -9.33 -13.24
N LEU A 186 8.86 -8.02 -13.19
CA LEU A 186 8.38 -7.09 -14.21
C LEU A 186 9.25 -7.11 -15.48
N LEU A 187 10.55 -7.33 -15.32
CA LEU A 187 11.53 -7.35 -16.42
C LEU A 187 11.97 -8.76 -16.84
N GLY A 188 11.51 -9.81 -16.14
CA GLY A 188 11.72 -11.20 -16.53
C GLY A 188 13.16 -11.71 -16.37
N PHE A 189 13.94 -11.15 -15.45
CA PHE A 189 15.31 -11.61 -15.16
C PHE A 189 15.44 -12.27 -13.79
N SER A 190 16.38 -13.20 -13.64
CA SER A 190 16.69 -13.87 -12.36
C SER A 190 17.83 -13.15 -11.62
N GLY A 191 17.91 -13.36 -10.30
CA GLY A 191 19.02 -12.83 -9.49
C GLY A 191 20.38 -13.23 -10.08
N ALA A 192 21.32 -12.27 -10.11
CA ALA A 192 22.61 -12.44 -10.75
C ALA A 192 23.64 -13.21 -9.90
N VAL A 193 23.41 -13.33 -8.59
CA VAL A 193 24.34 -13.95 -7.65
C VAL A 193 23.92 -15.40 -7.38
N PRO A 194 24.83 -16.39 -7.50
CA PRO A 194 24.53 -17.77 -7.13
C PRO A 194 24.22 -17.88 -5.63
N PHE A 195 23.32 -18.79 -5.27
CA PHE A 195 22.92 -18.95 -3.87
C PHE A 195 24.08 -19.48 -3.02
N ALA A 196 24.46 -18.71 -2.01
CA ALA A 196 25.32 -19.12 -0.91
C ALA A 196 24.70 -18.61 0.40
N ALA A 197 24.57 -19.49 1.41
CA ALA A 197 23.79 -19.20 2.61
C ALA A 197 24.31 -17.95 3.36
N GLU A 198 25.62 -17.84 3.57
CA GLU A 198 26.24 -16.69 4.26
C GLU A 198 26.03 -15.38 3.48
N SER A 199 26.25 -15.41 2.17
CA SER A 199 26.05 -14.25 1.30
C SER A 199 24.59 -13.81 1.28
N PHE A 200 23.65 -14.76 1.27
CA PHE A 200 22.21 -14.47 1.32
C PHE A 200 21.81 -13.80 2.63
N VAL A 201 22.29 -14.32 3.77
CA VAL A 201 22.03 -13.71 5.10
C VAL A 201 22.53 -12.27 5.14
N MET A 202 23.72 -12.00 4.57
CA MET A 202 24.26 -10.64 4.54
C MET A 202 23.53 -9.69 3.59
N ILE A 203 23.10 -10.19 2.44
CA ILE A 203 22.28 -9.42 1.48
C ILE A 203 20.93 -9.07 2.14
N GLU A 204 20.27 -10.06 2.75
CA GLU A 204 19.00 -9.86 3.46
C GLU A 204 19.14 -8.87 4.62
N ALA A 205 20.18 -9.03 5.47
CA ALA A 205 20.44 -8.09 6.55
C ALA A 205 20.65 -6.65 6.04
N SER A 206 21.35 -6.50 4.92
CA SER A 206 21.60 -5.20 4.30
C SER A 206 20.32 -4.58 3.74
N ILE A 207 19.47 -5.38 3.08
CA ILE A 207 18.14 -4.95 2.57
C ILE A 207 17.26 -4.47 3.73
N VAL A 208 17.18 -5.24 4.82
CA VAL A 208 16.40 -4.90 6.01
C VAL A 208 16.92 -3.59 6.62
N ALA A 209 18.23 -3.47 6.81
CA ALA A 209 18.84 -2.29 7.40
C ALA A 209 18.62 -1.02 6.54
N PHE A 210 18.88 -1.09 5.23
CA PHE A 210 18.74 0.06 4.35
C PHE A 210 17.29 0.51 4.21
N ASN A 211 16.32 -0.39 4.11
CA ASN A 211 14.91 0.03 4.08
C ASN A 211 14.42 0.58 5.42
N ALA A 212 14.82 -0.03 6.54
CA ALA A 212 14.49 0.51 7.86
C ALA A 212 15.01 1.95 8.02
N VAL A 213 16.24 2.20 7.57
CA VAL A 213 16.84 3.55 7.54
C VAL A 213 16.07 4.46 6.59
N ALA A 214 15.82 4.05 5.34
CA ALA A 214 15.14 4.88 4.35
C ALA A 214 13.74 5.29 4.81
N VAL A 215 12.91 4.32 5.22
CA VAL A 215 11.53 4.53 5.67
C VAL A 215 11.51 5.32 6.97
N GLY A 216 12.36 4.99 7.95
CA GLY A 216 12.47 5.73 9.19
C GLY A 216 12.87 7.19 8.99
N LEU A 217 13.77 7.46 8.03
CA LEU A 217 14.17 8.81 7.69
C LEU A 217 13.10 9.57 6.88
N ILE A 218 12.26 8.89 6.09
CA ILE A 218 11.07 9.50 5.45
C ILE A 218 10.05 9.91 6.53
N VAL A 219 9.76 9.04 7.50
CA VAL A 219 8.90 9.39 8.65
C VAL A 219 9.49 10.59 9.40
N ARG A 220 10.80 10.58 9.67
CA ARG A 220 11.53 11.70 10.28
C ARG A 220 11.46 12.97 9.43
N HIS A 221 11.47 12.86 8.09
CA HIS A 221 11.35 13.99 7.17
C HIS A 221 10.00 14.71 7.36
N LEU A 222 8.94 13.95 7.59
CA LEU A 222 7.60 14.47 7.85
C LEU A 222 7.39 14.96 9.29
N CYS A 223 8.24 14.63 10.26
CA CYS A 223 8.07 15.05 11.65
C CYS A 223 8.52 16.50 11.90
N ALA A 224 7.65 17.31 12.54
CA ALA A 224 7.89 18.70 12.89
C ALA A 224 9.06 18.91 13.87
N ARG A 225 9.21 17.98 14.82
CA ARG A 225 10.20 18.06 15.90
C ARG A 225 11.01 16.78 15.98
N LEU A 226 12.27 16.91 16.40
CA LEU A 226 13.16 15.77 16.59
C LEU A 226 12.67 14.83 17.70
N SER A 227 12.14 15.37 18.80
CA SER A 227 11.56 14.56 19.90
C SER A 227 10.37 13.72 19.45
N VAL A 228 9.51 14.28 18.60
CA VAL A 228 8.39 13.54 17.98
C VAL A 228 8.93 12.44 17.09
N ALA A 229 9.99 12.70 16.32
CA ALA A 229 10.57 11.68 15.45
C ALA A 229 11.18 10.50 16.22
N TYR A 230 11.87 10.75 17.34
CA TYR A 230 12.39 9.68 18.20
C TYR A 230 11.29 8.76 18.77
N LEU A 231 10.04 9.23 18.84
CA LEU A 231 8.89 8.42 19.24
C LEU A 231 8.17 7.78 18.03
N VAL A 232 7.85 8.56 17.02
CA VAL A 232 6.99 8.12 15.90
C VAL A 232 7.71 7.14 14.97
N VAL A 233 9.01 7.33 14.75
CA VAL A 233 9.80 6.43 13.87
C VAL A 233 9.84 4.99 14.39
N PRO A 234 10.23 4.71 15.65
CA PRO A 234 10.20 3.33 16.15
C PRO A 234 8.78 2.77 16.21
N LEU A 235 7.77 3.57 16.58
CA LEU A 235 6.37 3.12 16.56
C LEU A 235 5.90 2.73 15.15
N PHE A 236 6.30 3.48 14.11
CA PHE A 236 5.97 3.16 12.73
C PHE A 236 6.64 1.87 12.27
N LEU A 237 7.91 1.66 12.61
CA LEU A 237 8.61 0.40 12.29
C LEU A 237 8.00 -0.78 13.04
N LEU A 238 7.64 -0.62 14.31
CA LEU A 238 6.92 -1.64 15.09
C LEU A 238 5.55 -1.96 14.48
N LEU A 239 4.83 -0.96 13.99
CA LEU A 239 3.58 -1.16 13.26
C LEU A 239 3.81 -1.99 11.99
N CYS A 240 4.88 -1.72 11.22
CA CYS A 240 5.22 -2.51 10.05
C CYS A 240 5.48 -3.97 10.41
N LEU A 241 6.25 -4.23 11.48
CA LEU A 241 6.52 -5.59 11.98
C LEU A 241 5.25 -6.28 12.48
N ALA A 242 4.37 -5.56 13.16
CA ALA A 242 3.09 -6.07 13.64
C ALA A 242 2.16 -6.46 12.48
N ILE A 243 2.08 -5.61 11.44
CA ILE A 243 1.32 -5.91 10.21
C ILE A 243 1.91 -7.15 9.54
N ASN A 244 3.23 -7.24 9.40
CA ASN A 244 3.87 -8.38 8.77
C ASN A 244 3.64 -9.68 9.56
N THR A 245 3.74 -9.62 10.89
CA THR A 245 3.45 -10.74 11.80
C THR A 245 1.99 -11.20 11.67
N LEU A 246 1.05 -10.26 11.68
CA LEU A 246 -0.38 -10.55 11.56
C LEU A 246 -0.70 -11.12 10.17
N ALA A 247 -0.11 -10.55 9.12
CA ALA A 247 -0.28 -11.03 7.76
C ALA A 247 0.25 -12.46 7.61
N ALA A 248 1.44 -12.77 8.13
CA ALA A 248 1.98 -14.13 8.13
C ALA A 248 1.08 -15.09 8.93
N ALA A 249 0.61 -14.69 10.11
CA ALA A 249 -0.27 -15.50 10.95
C ALA A 249 -1.62 -15.83 10.30
N ILE A 250 -2.24 -14.84 9.63
CA ILE A 250 -3.55 -15.00 8.98
C ILE A 250 -3.42 -15.73 7.64
N LEU A 251 -2.42 -15.39 6.84
CA LEU A 251 -2.33 -15.79 5.43
C LEU A 251 -1.52 -17.08 5.22
N VAL A 252 -0.60 -17.41 6.12
CA VAL A 252 0.19 -18.66 6.07
C VAL A 252 -0.23 -19.58 7.20
N GLY A 253 -0.26 -19.06 8.43
CA GLY A 253 -0.77 -19.77 9.60
C GLY A 253 -0.14 -19.28 10.91
N PRO A 254 -0.79 -19.49 12.07
CA PRO A 254 -0.33 -18.94 13.35
C PRO A 254 1.08 -19.37 13.76
N GLY A 255 1.52 -20.57 13.38
CA GLY A 255 2.88 -21.06 13.64
C GLY A 255 3.98 -20.33 12.85
N GLU A 256 3.62 -19.73 11.72
CA GLU A 256 4.53 -19.00 10.82
C GLU A 256 4.48 -17.48 11.06
N ALA A 257 3.82 -17.02 12.13
CA ALA A 257 3.67 -15.60 12.44
C ALA A 257 5.01 -14.84 12.48
N PHE A 258 6.09 -15.50 12.89
CA PHE A 258 7.44 -14.94 12.95
C PHE A 258 8.38 -15.49 11.87
N ALA A 259 7.85 -16.06 10.79
CA ALA A 259 8.65 -16.59 9.68
C ALA A 259 9.56 -15.52 9.03
N TRP A 260 9.17 -14.25 9.13
CA TRP A 260 9.95 -13.11 8.68
C TRP A 260 11.21 -12.83 9.52
N LEU A 261 11.32 -13.41 10.73
CA LEU A 261 12.47 -13.24 11.63
C LEU A 261 13.64 -14.18 11.25
N THR A 262 14.03 -14.12 9.98
CA THR A 262 15.15 -14.84 9.40
C THR A 262 16.49 -14.45 10.04
N PRO A 263 17.59 -15.21 9.83
CA PRO A 263 18.91 -14.78 10.27
C PRO A 263 19.32 -13.40 9.74
N GLY A 264 18.99 -13.08 8.48
CA GLY A 264 19.26 -11.76 7.91
C GLY A 264 18.45 -10.66 8.59
N ALA A 265 17.15 -10.87 8.83
CA ALA A 265 16.31 -9.90 9.55
C ALA A 265 16.79 -9.65 11.00
N ARG A 266 17.21 -10.71 11.72
CA ARG A 266 17.76 -10.61 13.08
C ARG A 266 19.02 -9.75 13.16
N LEU A 267 19.83 -9.72 12.10
CA LEU A 267 21.03 -8.88 12.01
C LEU A 267 20.70 -7.47 11.47
N GLY A 268 19.86 -7.39 10.44
CA GLY A 268 19.53 -6.14 9.76
C GLY A 268 18.73 -5.17 10.62
N LEU A 269 17.78 -5.65 11.43
CA LEU A 269 16.96 -4.81 12.31
C LEU A 269 17.78 -4.02 13.34
N PRO A 270 18.65 -4.63 14.17
CA PRO A 270 19.45 -3.87 15.14
C PRO A 270 20.46 -2.94 14.47
N VAL A 271 21.11 -3.38 13.37
CA VAL A 271 22.06 -2.53 12.63
C VAL A 271 21.35 -1.32 12.02
N GLY A 272 20.24 -1.54 11.31
CA GLY A 272 19.41 -0.47 10.75
C GLY A 272 18.87 0.45 11.84
N GLY A 273 18.43 -0.09 12.98
CA GLY A 273 17.96 0.68 14.14
C GLY A 273 19.04 1.58 14.74
N LEU A 274 20.27 1.08 14.91
CA LEU A 274 21.38 1.86 15.44
C LEU A 274 21.78 3.00 14.47
N VAL A 275 21.91 2.68 13.17
CA VAL A 275 22.19 3.69 12.14
C VAL A 275 21.10 4.75 12.11
N LEU A 276 19.84 4.31 12.16
CA LEU A 276 18.69 5.20 12.16
C LEU A 276 18.68 6.12 13.38
N LEU A 277 18.93 5.59 14.58
CA LEU A 277 18.97 6.37 15.83
C LEU A 277 19.91 7.58 15.70
N VAL A 278 21.10 7.39 15.13
CA VAL A 278 22.07 8.46 14.87
C VAL A 278 21.58 9.36 13.71
N ALA A 279 21.09 8.75 12.64
CA ALA A 279 20.66 9.46 11.43
C ALA A 279 19.42 10.36 11.65
N LEU A 280 18.60 10.10 12.67
CA LEU A 280 17.44 10.94 13.01
C LEU A 280 17.83 12.39 13.35
N ALA A 281 19.03 12.59 13.90
CA ALA A 281 19.56 13.90 14.26
C ALA A 281 20.16 14.66 13.07
N LEU A 282 20.31 14.02 11.90
CA LEU A 282 20.94 14.66 10.74
C LEU A 282 20.13 15.87 10.24
N PRO A 283 20.82 16.90 9.72
CA PRO A 283 20.17 18.01 9.04
C PRO A 283 19.53 17.56 7.72
N ALA A 284 18.72 18.43 7.11
CA ALA A 284 17.84 18.04 6.02
C ALA A 284 18.56 17.44 4.80
N THR A 285 19.64 18.05 4.33
CA THR A 285 20.37 17.62 3.12
C THR A 285 20.97 16.22 3.25
N PRO A 286 21.86 15.92 4.23
CA PRO A 286 22.45 14.58 4.35
C PRO A 286 21.40 13.51 4.65
N ARG A 287 20.33 13.86 5.38
CA ARG A 287 19.20 12.95 5.60
C ARG A 287 18.52 12.54 4.30
N LEU A 288 18.22 13.49 3.42
CA LEU A 288 17.59 13.22 2.12
C LEU A 288 18.51 12.41 1.20
N MET A 289 19.81 12.73 1.20
CA MET A 289 20.82 11.95 0.47
C MET A 289 20.87 10.51 0.98
N LEU A 290 20.87 10.32 2.31
CA LEU A 290 20.90 8.99 2.92
C LEU A 290 19.64 8.18 2.60
N ILE A 291 18.44 8.80 2.58
CA ILE A 291 17.22 8.14 2.11
C ILE A 291 17.41 7.66 0.68
N ALA A 292 17.81 8.55 -0.24
CA ALA A 292 17.96 8.21 -1.65
C ALA A 292 18.99 7.09 -1.86
N LEU A 293 20.16 7.18 -1.21
CA LEU A 293 21.21 6.17 -1.26
C LEU A 293 20.73 4.82 -0.73
N ALA A 294 20.03 4.80 0.40
CA ALA A 294 19.50 3.58 0.99
C ALA A 294 18.45 2.92 0.08
N LEU A 295 17.54 3.71 -0.53
CA LEU A 295 16.56 3.18 -1.50
C LEU A 295 17.24 2.60 -2.74
N MET A 296 18.25 3.27 -3.29
CA MET A 296 19.01 2.78 -4.45
C MET A 296 19.79 1.49 -4.09
N ALA A 297 20.48 1.48 -2.95
CA ALA A 297 21.22 0.33 -2.47
C ALA A 297 20.32 -0.89 -2.25
N THR A 298 19.18 -0.72 -1.57
CA THR A 298 18.15 -1.75 -1.45
C THR A 298 17.73 -2.27 -2.82
N THR A 299 17.36 -1.38 -3.73
CA THR A 299 16.81 -1.77 -5.04
C THR A 299 17.82 -2.63 -5.78
N VAL A 300 19.10 -2.26 -5.76
CA VAL A 300 20.18 -3.07 -6.33
C VAL A 300 20.27 -4.43 -5.63
N LEU A 301 20.33 -4.46 -4.30
CA LEU A 301 20.50 -5.70 -3.53
C LEU A 301 19.33 -6.67 -3.72
N VAL A 302 18.08 -6.19 -3.72
CA VAL A 302 16.89 -7.03 -3.92
C VAL A 302 16.91 -7.70 -5.29
N ASN A 303 17.36 -6.99 -6.32
CA ASN A 303 17.43 -7.51 -7.69
C ASN A 303 18.66 -8.42 -7.92
N LEU A 304 19.74 -8.23 -7.16
CA LEU A 304 20.91 -9.12 -7.20
C LEU A 304 20.73 -10.39 -6.36
N ALA A 305 19.92 -10.31 -5.30
CA ALA A 305 19.73 -11.41 -4.35
C ALA A 305 19.29 -12.69 -5.07
N PRO A 306 19.83 -13.86 -4.66
CA PRO A 306 19.30 -15.13 -5.13
C PRO A 306 17.85 -15.31 -4.66
N PRO A 307 17.08 -16.23 -5.28
CA PRO A 307 15.73 -16.55 -4.85
C PRO A 307 15.70 -16.90 -3.35
N ASN A 308 14.76 -16.33 -2.62
CA ASN A 308 14.64 -16.58 -1.18
C ASN A 308 14.07 -17.99 -0.95
N PRO A 309 14.81 -18.91 -0.30
CA PRO A 309 14.31 -20.25 0.00
C PRO A 309 13.15 -20.22 1.02
N TYR A 310 13.13 -19.24 1.93
CA TYR A 310 12.09 -19.11 2.95
C TYR A 310 10.75 -18.64 2.37
N SER A 311 10.77 -17.84 1.29
CA SER A 311 9.53 -17.38 0.64
C SER A 311 8.96 -18.36 -0.38
N ALA A 312 9.73 -19.33 -0.86
CA ALA A 312 9.26 -20.33 -1.82
C ALA A 312 8.15 -21.23 -1.23
N ALA A 313 8.23 -21.58 0.06
CA ALA A 313 7.21 -22.35 0.77
C ALA A 313 5.92 -21.51 1.00
N ALA A 314 6.07 -20.25 1.40
CA ALA A 314 4.94 -19.32 1.55
C ALA A 314 4.23 -19.05 0.20
N LEU A 315 5.00 -18.88 -0.88
CA LEU A 315 4.51 -18.70 -2.25
C LEU A 315 3.77 -19.94 -2.77
N ALA A 316 4.22 -21.15 -2.40
CA ALA A 316 3.53 -22.38 -2.78
C ALA A 316 2.15 -22.51 -2.09
N ALA A 317 2.05 -22.13 -0.81
CA ALA A 317 0.78 -22.09 -0.09
C ALA A 317 -0.18 -21.03 -0.66
N TRP A 318 0.35 -19.87 -1.07
CA TRP A 318 -0.42 -18.77 -1.65
C TRP A 318 -0.92 -19.03 -3.07
N ARG A 319 -0.12 -19.68 -3.91
CA ARG A 319 -0.51 -20.06 -5.28
C ARG A 319 -1.69 -21.05 -5.31
N GLN A 320 -1.93 -21.77 -4.22
CA GLN A 320 -3.06 -22.69 -4.08
C GLN A 320 -4.36 -22.01 -3.59
N GLY A 321 -4.34 -20.72 -3.22
CA GLY A 321 -5.46 -20.02 -2.56
C GLY A 321 -6.13 -18.87 -3.34
N HIS A 322 -7.23 -18.34 -2.78
CA HIS A 322 -8.06 -17.24 -3.28
C HIS A 322 -7.38 -15.84 -3.31
N PHE A 323 -6.13 -15.70 -2.85
CA PHE A 323 -5.48 -14.40 -2.61
C PHE A 323 -4.50 -13.94 -3.70
N LEU A 324 -4.50 -14.56 -4.88
CA LEU A 324 -3.63 -14.21 -6.01
C LEU A 324 -3.62 -12.71 -6.35
N ASN A 325 -4.77 -12.05 -6.18
CA ASN A 325 -4.96 -10.63 -6.51
C ASN A 325 -4.32 -9.71 -5.50
N PHE A 326 -4.50 -10.05 -4.23
CA PHE A 326 -3.89 -9.34 -3.12
C PHE A 326 -2.37 -9.48 -3.15
N ASN A 327 -1.88 -10.66 -3.57
CA ASN A 327 -0.46 -10.88 -3.82
C ASN A 327 0.10 -9.97 -4.91
N GLY A 328 -0.51 -10.02 -6.11
CA GLY A 328 -0.06 -9.19 -7.23
C GLY A 328 -0.03 -7.71 -6.86
N LEU A 329 -1.02 -7.26 -6.09
CA LEU A 329 -1.19 -5.88 -5.67
C LEU A 329 -0.11 -5.43 -4.68
N THR A 330 0.12 -6.20 -3.61
CA THR A 330 1.17 -5.90 -2.62
C THR A 330 2.57 -6.00 -3.25
N ARG A 331 2.77 -6.94 -4.17
CA ARG A 331 3.99 -7.10 -4.96
C ARG A 331 4.21 -5.91 -5.89
N LEU A 332 3.21 -5.50 -6.68
CA LEU A 332 3.32 -4.34 -7.57
C LEU A 332 3.62 -3.06 -6.77
N ALA A 333 2.89 -2.84 -5.67
CA ALA A 333 3.16 -1.73 -4.77
C ALA A 333 4.61 -1.78 -4.30
N GLY A 334 5.09 -2.94 -3.84
CA GLY A 334 6.48 -3.16 -3.40
C GLY A 334 7.52 -2.85 -4.48
N THR A 335 7.25 -3.27 -5.72
CA THR A 335 8.10 -3.01 -6.88
C THR A 335 8.17 -1.52 -7.20
N LEU A 336 7.04 -0.82 -7.27
CA LEU A 336 6.98 0.58 -7.72
C LEU A 336 7.34 1.58 -6.62
N TRP A 337 7.16 1.23 -5.35
CA TRP A 337 7.31 2.14 -4.22
C TRP A 337 8.62 2.95 -4.18
N PRO A 338 9.82 2.34 -4.31
CA PRO A 338 11.05 3.13 -4.31
C PRO A 338 11.14 4.10 -5.50
N PHE A 339 10.60 3.71 -6.67
CA PHE A 339 10.59 4.54 -7.88
C PHE A 339 9.57 5.68 -7.81
N LEU A 340 8.51 5.56 -7.01
CA LEU A 340 7.60 6.66 -6.69
C LEU A 340 8.18 7.58 -5.59
N THR A 341 8.95 7.01 -4.67
CA THR A 341 9.51 7.72 -3.52
C THR A 341 10.69 8.62 -3.92
N LEU A 342 11.57 8.18 -4.83
CA LEU A 342 12.71 9.00 -5.27
C LEU A 342 12.31 10.35 -5.89
N PRO A 343 11.36 10.43 -6.86
CA PRO A 343 10.86 11.71 -7.37
C PRO A 343 10.20 12.57 -6.30
N TYR A 344 9.50 11.95 -5.34
CA TYR A 344 8.90 12.68 -4.22
C TYR A 344 9.98 13.42 -3.39
N LEU A 345 11.12 12.79 -3.11
CA LEU A 345 12.22 13.47 -2.38
C LEU A 345 12.68 14.74 -3.11
N LEU A 346 12.75 14.72 -4.44
CA LEU A 346 13.14 15.89 -5.25
C LEU A 346 12.12 17.01 -5.13
N VAL A 347 10.83 16.69 -5.24
CA VAL A 347 9.76 17.70 -5.19
C VAL A 347 9.58 18.25 -3.77
N SER A 348 9.80 17.44 -2.74
CA SER A 348 9.70 17.84 -1.32
C SER A 348 10.74 18.89 -0.89
N THR A 349 11.80 19.10 -1.66
CA THR A 349 12.85 20.10 -1.37
C THR A 349 12.65 21.43 -2.06
N ARG A 350 11.85 21.46 -3.14
CA ARG A 350 11.63 22.66 -3.93
C ARG A 350 10.67 23.59 -3.17
N ARG A 351 11.21 24.68 -2.62
CA ARG A 351 10.40 25.80 -2.16
C ARG A 351 9.89 26.54 -3.40
N HIS A 352 8.59 26.55 -3.61
CA HIS A 352 7.93 27.42 -4.59
C HIS A 352 7.85 28.85 -4.08
#